data_AF-A0A2W4N7X0-F1
#
_entry.id   AF-A0A2W4N7X0-F1
#
_cell.length_a   1.000
_cell.length_b   1.000
_cell.length_c   1.000
_cell.angle_alpha   90.00
_cell.angle_beta   90.00
_cell.angle_gamma   90.00
#
_symmetry.space_group_name_H-M   'P 1'
#
loop_
_entity.id
_entity.type
_entity.pdbx_description
1 polymer ?
#
loop_
_entity_poly.entity_id
_entity_poly.type
_entity_poly.pdbx_seq_one_letter_code
_entity_poly.pdbx_strand_id
1 'polypeptide(L)'
;MELEIKLTAMPEAPVDPVEILVQLAGLPDLEDRYLLGAATPVTIRDLYYDTPDRRLRQARVGMRVRIQDGQPWITVKRSVHRDGGLARREEFEQRLDRESLGRAVALLREYGLLSPEARPMVDALLAGEPTGGLEPVLLTETRRVSRPVLRLPGRLPVATLALDRVVYKNVRGEPVFHDVEVEALAGTGEEVLRELESLLVQAAGGYLKPAGESKLARGLRLLGEI
;
A
#
# COMPACT_ATOMS: atom_id res chain seq x y z
N MET A 1 -4.88 -1.88 -14.36
CA MET A 1 -4.79 -0.59 -13.63
C MET A 1 -5.53 -0.79 -12.31
N GLU A 2 -4.84 -0.51 -11.21
CA GLU A 2 -5.36 -0.57 -9.84
C GLU A 2 -6.04 0.76 -9.50
N LEU A 3 -7.14 0.70 -8.76
CA LEU A 3 -7.85 1.85 -8.23
C LEU A 3 -8.01 1.67 -6.71
N GLU A 4 -7.50 2.62 -5.94
CA GLU A 4 -7.55 2.56 -4.48
C GLU A 4 -7.96 3.91 -3.87
N ILE A 5 -8.59 3.86 -2.70
CA ILE A 5 -8.70 4.99 -1.79
C ILE A 5 -7.84 4.73 -0.58
N LYS A 6 -7.16 5.77 -0.13
CA LYS A 6 -6.40 5.78 1.12
C LYS A 6 -6.88 6.88 2.04
N LEU A 7 -7.18 6.48 3.26
CA LEU A 7 -7.49 7.33 4.40
C LEU A 7 -6.42 7.14 5.48
N THR A 8 -6.26 8.13 6.36
CA THR A 8 -5.40 8.03 7.53
C THR A 8 -6.17 8.51 8.76
N ALA A 9 -6.01 7.79 9.88
CA ALA A 9 -6.57 8.23 11.15
C ALA A 9 -5.83 9.48 11.63
N MET A 10 -6.61 10.46 12.09
CA MET A 10 -6.05 11.73 12.54
C MET A 10 -5.41 11.58 13.93
N PRO A 11 -4.14 11.99 14.13
CA PRO A 11 -3.51 11.99 15.46
C PRO A 11 -4.26 12.84 16.49
N GLU A 12 -4.92 13.89 16.04
CA GLU A 12 -5.73 14.83 16.82
C GLU A 12 -7.15 14.33 17.16
N ALA A 13 -7.51 13.11 16.78
CA ALA A 13 -8.79 12.53 17.17
C ALA A 13 -8.88 12.42 18.71
N PRO A 14 -10.07 12.63 19.30
CA PRO A 14 -10.29 12.45 20.74
C PRO A 14 -10.24 10.97 21.16
N VAL A 15 -10.14 10.06 20.18
CA VAL A 15 -10.12 8.61 20.32
C VAL A 15 -8.78 8.13 19.75
N ASP A 16 -8.15 7.14 20.39
CA ASP A 16 -6.90 6.56 19.89
C ASP A 16 -7.11 6.02 18.46
N PRO A 17 -6.26 6.36 17.47
CA PRO A 17 -6.29 5.77 16.14
C PRO A 17 -6.40 4.24 16.10
N VAL A 18 -5.86 3.54 17.11
CA VAL A 18 -6.02 2.09 17.25
C VAL A 18 -7.48 1.71 17.48
N GLU A 19 -8.19 2.44 18.34
CA GLU A 19 -9.61 2.18 18.63
C GLU A 19 -10.49 2.41 17.40
N ILE A 20 -10.16 3.40 16.56
CA ILE A 20 -10.84 3.62 15.27
C ILE A 20 -10.71 2.37 14.39
N LEU A 21 -9.50 1.81 14.25
CA LEU A 21 -9.30 0.61 13.45
C LEU A 21 -10.00 -0.62 14.05
N VAL A 22 -9.99 -0.78 15.38
CA VAL A 22 -10.70 -1.87 16.07
C VAL A 22 -12.21 -1.77 15.83
N GLN A 23 -12.77 -0.57 15.90
CA GLN A 23 -14.18 -0.33 15.61
C GLN A 23 -14.52 -0.72 14.16
N LEU A 24 -13.76 -0.22 13.19
CA LEU A 24 -13.98 -0.54 11.76
C LEU A 24 -13.80 -2.04 11.47
N ALA A 25 -12.86 -2.70 12.15
CA ALA A 25 -12.66 -4.14 12.02
C ALA A 25 -13.86 -4.94 12.53
N GLY A 26 -14.57 -4.44 13.54
CA GLY A 26 -15.74 -5.08 14.14
C GLY A 26 -17.06 -4.84 13.42
N LEU A 27 -17.12 -3.91 12.45
CA LEU A 27 -18.37 -3.61 11.73
C LEU A 27 -18.85 -4.80 10.90
N PRO A 28 -20.12 -5.23 11.00
CA PRO A 28 -20.65 -6.27 10.13
C PRO A 28 -20.87 -5.76 8.70
N ASP A 29 -21.27 -4.51 8.56
CA ASP A 29 -21.63 -3.87 7.30
C ASP A 29 -21.40 -2.34 7.36
N LEU A 30 -21.62 -1.67 6.23
CA LEU A 30 -21.68 -0.22 6.10
C LEU A 30 -23.08 0.17 5.58
N GLU A 31 -23.90 0.69 6.49
CA GLU A 31 -25.27 1.19 6.26
C GLU A 31 -26.18 0.24 5.47
N ASP A 32 -26.11 -1.08 5.72
CA ASP A 32 -26.89 -2.09 4.97
C ASP A 32 -26.63 -2.13 3.44
N ARG A 33 -25.67 -1.35 2.93
CA ARG A 33 -25.30 -1.29 1.50
C ARG A 33 -24.14 -2.19 1.16
N TYR A 34 -23.21 -2.35 2.10
CA TYR A 34 -22.01 -3.16 1.91
C TYR A 34 -21.80 -4.10 3.09
N LEU A 35 -21.84 -5.39 2.84
CA LEU A 35 -21.46 -6.40 3.82
C LEU A 35 -19.93 -6.51 3.87
N LEU A 36 -19.37 -6.47 5.07
CA LEU A 36 -17.93 -6.64 5.27
C LEU A 36 -17.63 -8.09 5.63
N GLY A 37 -16.87 -8.77 4.78
CA GLY A 37 -16.49 -10.17 4.94
C GLY A 37 -15.62 -10.42 6.17
N ALA A 38 -15.26 -11.69 6.35
CA ALA A 38 -14.41 -12.12 7.45
C ALA A 38 -13.06 -11.38 7.45
N ALA A 39 -12.60 -11.04 8.65
CA ALA A 39 -11.31 -10.40 8.88
C ALA A 39 -10.16 -11.39 8.76
N THR A 40 -9.20 -11.07 7.91
CA THR A 40 -7.97 -11.83 7.73
C THR A 40 -6.78 -10.99 8.21
N PRO A 41 -6.20 -11.28 9.39
CA PRO A 41 -5.00 -10.61 9.85
C PRO A 41 -3.79 -11.09 9.05
N VAL A 42 -2.87 -10.17 8.76
CA VAL A 42 -1.62 -10.46 8.06
C VAL A 42 -0.49 -9.56 8.57
N THR A 43 0.71 -10.13 8.66
CA THR A 43 1.93 -9.34 8.94
C THR A 43 2.74 -9.20 7.67
N ILE A 44 3.08 -7.96 7.35
CA ILE A 44 3.75 -7.58 6.12
C ILE A 44 5.03 -6.83 6.49
N ARG A 45 6.15 -7.18 5.85
CA ARG A 45 7.39 -6.42 5.90
C ARG A 45 7.76 -6.00 4.50
N ASP A 46 7.77 -4.69 4.26
CA ASP A 46 8.12 -4.11 2.96
C ASP A 46 9.50 -3.46 3.04
N LEU A 47 10.43 -3.91 2.20
CA LEU A 47 11.71 -3.25 1.95
C LEU A 47 11.69 -2.62 0.56
N TYR A 48 11.71 -1.30 0.52
CA TYR A 48 11.69 -0.51 -0.71
C TYR A 48 13.09 -0.32 -1.26
N TYR A 49 13.18 -0.26 -2.58
CA TYR A 49 14.42 -0.07 -3.33
C TYR A 49 14.31 1.12 -4.28
N ASP A 50 15.42 1.81 -4.48
CA ASP A 50 15.59 2.86 -5.50
C ASP A 50 16.99 2.78 -6.10
N THR A 51 17.27 3.54 -7.16
CA THR A 51 18.63 3.75 -7.62
C THR A 51 19.39 4.69 -6.67
N PRO A 52 20.74 4.65 -6.67
CA PRO A 52 21.56 5.57 -5.87
C PRO A 52 21.25 7.05 -6.13
N ASP A 53 20.85 7.39 -7.37
CA ASP A 53 20.45 8.73 -7.80
C ASP A 53 18.93 8.98 -7.74
N ARG A 54 18.18 8.10 -7.05
CA ARG A 54 16.75 8.25 -6.72
C ARG A 54 15.82 8.36 -7.94
N ARG A 55 16.13 7.67 -9.04
CA ARG A 55 15.35 7.74 -10.29
C ARG A 55 13.93 7.23 -10.11
N LEU A 56 13.70 6.15 -9.36
CA LEU A 56 12.36 5.58 -9.20
C LEU A 56 11.46 6.58 -8.49
N ARG A 57 11.92 7.14 -7.37
CA ARG A 57 11.22 8.21 -6.65
C ARG A 57 10.90 9.39 -7.56
N GLN A 58 11.88 9.93 -8.28
CA GLN A 58 11.69 11.09 -9.17
C GLN A 58 10.60 10.82 -10.22
N ALA A 59 10.52 9.57 -10.70
CA ALA A 59 9.50 9.11 -11.64
C ALA A 59 8.18 8.66 -10.98
N ARG A 60 8.01 8.84 -9.66
CA ARG A 60 6.85 8.38 -8.88
C ARG A 60 6.58 6.87 -9.02
N VAL A 61 7.66 6.11 -9.13
CA VAL A 61 7.69 4.65 -9.14
C VAL A 61 8.18 4.17 -7.78
N GLY A 62 7.51 3.18 -7.21
CA GLY A 62 7.97 2.46 -6.03
C GLY A 62 8.27 1.02 -6.40
N MET A 63 9.47 0.55 -6.06
CA MET A 63 9.81 -0.87 -6.09
C MET A 63 9.98 -1.35 -4.65
N ARG A 64 9.44 -2.53 -4.34
CA ARG A 64 9.67 -3.19 -3.05
C ARG A 64 9.80 -4.70 -3.17
N VAL A 65 10.49 -5.28 -2.20
CA VAL A 65 10.30 -6.67 -1.81
C VAL A 65 9.43 -6.71 -0.57
N ARG A 66 8.36 -7.47 -0.66
CA ARG A 66 7.39 -7.69 0.41
C ARG A 66 7.54 -9.11 0.94
N ILE A 67 7.70 -9.26 2.24
CA ILE A 67 7.51 -10.54 2.92
C ILE A 67 6.12 -10.51 3.55
N GLN A 68 5.25 -11.40 3.09
CA GLN A 68 3.89 -11.56 3.61
C GLN A 68 3.67 -13.03 3.95
N ASP A 69 3.35 -13.33 5.21
CA ASP A 69 3.21 -14.70 5.72
C ASP A 69 4.40 -15.61 5.36
N GLY A 70 5.62 -15.04 5.43
CA GLY A 70 6.87 -15.73 5.10
C GLY A 70 7.12 -15.93 3.60
N GLN A 71 6.21 -15.49 2.73
CA GLN A 71 6.36 -15.57 1.27
C GLN A 71 6.88 -14.24 0.71
N PRO A 72 7.94 -14.25 -0.13
CA PRO A 72 8.45 -13.06 -0.75
C PRO A 72 7.68 -12.71 -2.03
N TRP A 73 7.45 -11.42 -2.22
CA TRP A 73 6.79 -10.82 -3.38
C TRP A 73 7.62 -9.64 -3.86
N ILE A 74 7.59 -9.39 -5.17
CA ILE A 74 8.17 -8.20 -5.78
C ILE A 74 7.06 -7.35 -6.37
N THR A 75 7.06 -6.08 -6.00
CA THR A 75 6.07 -5.11 -6.48
C THR A 75 6.78 -3.95 -7.18
N VAL A 76 6.28 -3.54 -8.34
CA VAL A 76 6.58 -2.26 -8.98
C VAL A 76 5.26 -1.52 -9.17
N LYS A 77 5.08 -0.39 -8.47
CA LYS A 77 3.89 0.48 -8.61
C LYS A 77 4.29 1.83 -9.20
N ARG A 78 3.54 2.31 -10.18
CA ARG A 78 3.66 3.65 -10.76
C ARG A 78 2.38 4.44 -10.57
N SER A 79 2.49 5.61 -9.94
CA SER A 79 1.33 6.49 -9.75
C SER A 79 1.01 7.27 -11.03
N VAL A 80 -0.15 7.00 -11.63
CA VAL A 80 -0.59 7.68 -12.87
C VAL A 80 -1.41 8.93 -12.53
N HIS A 81 -2.33 8.81 -11.57
CA HIS A 81 -3.21 9.91 -11.17
C HIS A 81 -3.55 9.84 -9.68
N ARG A 82 -3.79 11.00 -9.07
CA ARG A 82 -4.24 11.16 -7.68
C ARG A 82 -5.24 12.29 -7.58
N ASP A 83 -6.31 12.06 -6.84
CA ASP A 83 -7.34 13.05 -6.50
C ASP A 83 -7.84 12.84 -5.07
N GLY A 84 -7.37 13.68 -4.14
CA GLY A 84 -7.59 13.49 -2.71
C GLY A 84 -7.00 12.16 -2.21
N GLY A 85 -7.85 11.29 -1.63
CA GLY A 85 -7.49 9.95 -1.18
C GLY A 85 -7.45 8.90 -2.29
N LEU A 86 -8.00 9.20 -3.47
CA LEU A 86 -8.07 8.26 -4.60
C LEU A 86 -6.75 8.24 -5.37
N ALA A 87 -6.28 7.04 -5.72
CA ALA A 87 -5.15 6.83 -6.61
C ALA A 87 -5.47 5.83 -7.73
N ARG A 88 -5.00 6.14 -8.94
CA ARG A 88 -4.93 5.21 -10.07
C ARG A 88 -3.48 4.81 -10.30
N ARG A 89 -3.21 3.51 -10.34
CA ARG A 89 -1.84 2.98 -10.42
C ARG A 89 -1.69 1.90 -11.48
N GLU A 90 -0.53 1.92 -12.13
CA GLU A 90 -0.01 0.74 -12.80
C GLU A 90 0.73 -0.07 -11.75
N GLU A 91 0.41 -1.36 -11.65
CA GLU A 91 1.04 -2.27 -10.71
C GLU A 91 1.43 -3.56 -11.40
N PHE A 92 2.64 -3.99 -11.09
CA PHE A 92 3.10 -5.36 -11.25
C PHE A 92 3.40 -5.91 -9.86
N GLU A 93 2.74 -7.00 -9.46
CA GLU A 93 3.03 -7.73 -8.23
C GLU A 93 3.02 -9.24 -8.49
N GLN A 94 4.10 -9.93 -8.11
CA GLN A 94 4.21 -11.39 -8.21
C GLN A 94 5.06 -11.96 -7.09
N ARG A 95 4.91 -13.26 -6.82
CA ARG A 95 5.85 -13.99 -5.96
C ARG A 95 7.27 -13.79 -6.49
N LEU A 96 8.20 -13.49 -5.58
CA LEU A 96 9.57 -13.20 -5.96
C LEU A 96 10.31 -14.50 -6.27
N ASP A 97 10.73 -14.59 -7.52
CA ASP A 97 11.63 -15.57 -8.08
C ASP A 97 12.51 -14.91 -9.16
N ARG A 98 13.35 -15.69 -9.84
CA ARG A 98 14.22 -15.16 -10.90
C ARG A 98 13.44 -14.57 -12.08
N GLU A 99 12.31 -15.18 -12.43
CA GLU A 99 11.54 -14.82 -13.63
C GLU A 99 10.75 -13.53 -13.42
N SER A 100 10.04 -13.43 -12.30
CA SER A 100 9.33 -12.24 -11.85
C SER A 100 10.28 -11.07 -11.60
N LEU A 101 11.47 -11.30 -11.03
CA LEU A 101 12.51 -10.28 -10.95
C LEU A 101 12.94 -9.80 -12.34
N GLY A 102 13.14 -10.73 -13.28
CA GLY A 102 13.45 -10.41 -14.67
C GLY A 102 12.40 -9.50 -15.30
N ARG A 103 11.11 -9.77 -15.07
CA ARG A 103 9.99 -8.93 -15.53
C ARG A 103 9.97 -7.55 -14.87
N ALA A 104 10.14 -7.48 -13.54
CA ALA A 104 10.19 -6.21 -12.82
C ALA A 104 11.36 -5.33 -13.33
N VAL A 105 12.53 -5.93 -13.55
CA VAL A 105 13.70 -5.24 -14.11
C VAL A 105 13.45 -4.78 -15.54
N ALA A 106 12.81 -5.61 -16.38
CA ALA A 106 12.43 -5.21 -17.74
C ALA A 106 11.49 -4.00 -17.73
N LEU A 107 10.51 -3.98 -16.83
CA LEU A 107 9.58 -2.85 -16.68
C LEU A 107 10.30 -1.57 -16.25
N LEU A 108 11.22 -1.65 -15.28
CA LEU A 108 12.02 -0.48 -14.88
C LEU A 108 12.90 0.07 -16.01
N ARG A 109 13.41 -0.80 -16.89
CA ARG A 109 14.17 -0.39 -18.08
C ARG A 109 13.28 0.24 -19.14
N GLU A 110 12.09 -0.30 -19.37
CA GLU A 110 11.10 0.29 -20.26
C GLU A 110 10.75 1.71 -19.83
N TYR A 111 10.68 1.95 -18.52
CA TYR A 111 10.49 3.29 -17.97
C TYR A 111 11.77 4.16 -17.98
N GLY A 112 12.91 3.65 -18.42
CA GLY A 112 14.19 4.36 -18.43
C GLY A 112 14.81 4.59 -17.05
N LEU A 113 14.37 3.83 -16.03
CA LEU A 113 14.75 4.06 -14.63
C LEU A 113 15.93 3.22 -14.16
N LEU A 114 16.31 2.20 -14.93
CA LEU A 114 17.39 1.29 -14.60
C LEU A 114 18.25 1.04 -15.83
N SER A 115 19.58 0.94 -15.67
CA SER A 115 20.47 0.79 -16.82
C SER A 115 20.37 -0.59 -17.48
N PRO A 116 20.71 -0.72 -18.77
CA PRO A 116 20.77 -2.02 -19.45
C PRO A 116 21.78 -3.00 -18.85
N GLU A 117 22.79 -2.53 -18.11
CA GLU A 117 23.86 -3.31 -17.47
C GLU A 117 23.49 -3.76 -16.05
N ALA A 118 22.51 -3.10 -15.40
CA ALA A 118 21.99 -3.48 -14.09
C ALA A 118 21.58 -4.95 -14.04
N ARG A 119 22.11 -5.73 -13.08
CA ARG A 119 21.72 -7.14 -12.87
C ARG A 119 21.37 -7.39 -11.39
N PRO A 120 20.20 -6.92 -10.91
CA PRO A 120 19.74 -7.24 -9.56
C PRO A 120 19.62 -8.74 -9.34
N MET A 121 19.92 -9.20 -8.14
CA MET A 121 19.85 -10.61 -7.75
C MET A 121 18.78 -10.84 -6.68
N VAL A 122 18.04 -11.94 -6.79
CA VAL A 122 16.98 -12.31 -5.83
C VAL A 122 17.53 -12.38 -4.40
N ASP A 123 18.65 -13.08 -4.21
CA ASP A 123 19.21 -13.30 -2.86
C ASP A 123 19.63 -11.99 -2.19
N ALA A 124 20.24 -11.06 -2.94
CA ALA A 124 20.60 -9.74 -2.43
C ALA A 124 19.37 -8.88 -2.10
N LEU A 125 18.32 -8.93 -2.94
CA LEU A 125 17.05 -8.25 -2.64
C LEU A 125 16.33 -8.82 -1.41
N LEU A 126 16.43 -10.12 -1.17
CA LEU A 126 15.88 -10.75 0.04
C LEU A 126 16.70 -10.42 1.28
N ALA A 127 18.03 -10.36 1.15
CA ALA A 127 18.95 -10.00 2.22
C ALA A 127 18.89 -8.51 2.60
N GLY A 128 18.30 -7.66 1.75
CA GLY A 128 18.28 -6.23 1.97
C GLY A 128 19.56 -5.53 1.59
N GLU A 129 20.27 -6.06 0.59
CA GLU A 129 21.58 -5.59 0.15
C GLU A 129 21.47 -4.77 -1.15
N PRO A 130 22.37 -3.80 -1.38
CA PRO A 130 22.49 -3.16 -2.69
C PRO A 130 22.80 -4.19 -3.79
N THR A 131 22.11 -4.10 -4.92
CA THR A 131 22.28 -5.06 -6.02
C THR A 131 21.90 -4.47 -7.37
N GLY A 132 22.77 -4.66 -8.37
CA GLY A 132 22.48 -4.32 -9.76
C GLY A 132 21.94 -2.91 -9.97
N GLY A 133 22.45 -1.89 -9.28
CA GLY A 133 22.00 -0.50 -9.41
C GLY A 133 20.77 -0.14 -8.58
N LEU A 134 20.35 -1.01 -7.65
CA LEU A 134 19.31 -0.74 -6.67
C LEU A 134 19.90 -0.79 -5.25
N GLU A 135 19.38 0.04 -4.35
CA GLU A 135 19.74 0.06 -2.93
C GLU A 135 18.48 0.14 -2.06
N PRO A 136 18.49 -0.47 -0.86
CA PRO A 136 17.38 -0.38 0.09
C PRO A 136 17.24 1.05 0.60
N VAL A 137 16.02 1.59 0.61
CA VAL A 137 15.75 2.99 1.01
C VAL A 137 14.78 3.13 2.17
N LEU A 138 13.87 2.17 2.32
CA LEU A 138 12.84 2.26 3.36
C LEU A 138 12.40 0.88 3.82
N LEU A 139 12.34 0.68 5.13
CA LEU A 139 11.80 -0.52 5.74
C LEU A 139 10.53 -0.19 6.51
N THR A 140 9.44 -0.89 6.21
CA THR A 140 8.18 -0.77 6.96
C THR A 140 7.69 -2.13 7.41
N GLU A 141 7.04 -2.17 8.57
CA GLU A 141 6.31 -3.33 9.06
C GLU A 141 4.85 -2.94 9.27
N THR A 142 3.94 -3.69 8.65
CA THR A 142 2.51 -3.44 8.71
C THR A 142 1.80 -4.64 9.32
N ARG A 143 1.00 -4.37 10.36
CA ARG A 143 -0.06 -5.29 10.79
C ARG A 143 -1.33 -4.87 10.08
N ARG A 144 -1.82 -5.72 9.18
CA ARG A 144 -3.00 -5.45 8.35
C ARG A 144 -4.13 -6.38 8.75
N VAL A 145 -5.35 -5.86 8.77
CA VAL A 145 -6.57 -6.65 8.75
C VAL A 145 -7.27 -6.39 7.41
N SER A 146 -7.37 -7.42 6.58
CA SER A 146 -8.04 -7.36 5.27
C SER A 146 -9.45 -7.92 5.36
N ARG A 147 -10.40 -7.31 4.66
CA ARG A 147 -11.80 -7.73 4.59
C ARG A 147 -12.34 -7.56 3.17
N PRO A 148 -12.98 -8.59 2.58
CA PRO A 148 -13.74 -8.42 1.36
C PRO A 148 -14.92 -7.46 1.59
N VAL A 149 -15.20 -6.59 0.63
CA VAL A 149 -16.36 -5.70 0.64
C VAL A 149 -17.35 -6.19 -0.41
N LEU A 150 -18.56 -6.54 0.03
CA LEU A 150 -19.60 -7.13 -0.80
C LEU A 150 -20.78 -6.15 -0.91
N ARG A 151 -21.14 -5.73 -2.13
CA ARG A 151 -22.30 -4.88 -2.37
C ARG A 151 -23.61 -5.66 -2.16
N LEU A 152 -24.59 -5.00 -1.54
CA LEU A 152 -25.95 -5.48 -1.36
C LEU A 152 -26.95 -4.73 -2.26
N PRO A 153 -28.07 -5.39 -2.64
CA PRO A 153 -28.34 -6.82 -2.49
C PRO A 153 -27.47 -7.68 -3.42
N GLY A 154 -27.36 -8.98 -3.14
CA GLY A 154 -26.66 -9.95 -4.02
C GLY A 154 -25.22 -10.30 -3.63
N ARG A 155 -24.62 -9.59 -2.66
CA ARG A 155 -23.28 -9.90 -2.10
C ARG A 155 -22.18 -9.97 -3.16
N LEU A 156 -22.22 -9.07 -4.14
CA LEU A 156 -21.22 -8.98 -5.19
C LEU A 156 -19.90 -8.41 -4.62
N PRO A 157 -18.76 -9.11 -4.73
CA PRO A 157 -17.48 -8.54 -4.34
C PRO A 157 -17.14 -7.31 -5.19
N VAL A 158 -16.83 -6.19 -4.53
CA VAL A 158 -16.49 -4.93 -5.20
C VAL A 158 -15.13 -4.37 -4.79
N ALA A 159 -14.67 -4.65 -3.57
CA ALA A 159 -13.41 -4.11 -3.08
C ALA A 159 -12.80 -5.00 -1.98
N THR A 160 -11.56 -4.69 -1.62
CA THR A 160 -10.92 -5.15 -0.40
C THR A 160 -10.67 -3.94 0.51
N LEU A 161 -11.17 -4.00 1.74
CA LEU A 161 -10.85 -3.06 2.81
C LEU A 161 -9.61 -3.58 3.57
N ALA A 162 -8.62 -2.73 3.77
CA ALA A 162 -7.43 -3.00 4.55
C ALA A 162 -7.26 -1.97 5.67
N LEU A 163 -7.11 -2.46 6.90
CA LEU A 163 -6.88 -1.66 8.10
C LEU A 163 -5.43 -1.87 8.54
N ASP A 164 -4.60 -0.85 8.40
CA ASP A 164 -3.15 -0.96 8.55
C ASP A 164 -2.64 -0.21 9.76
N ARG A 165 -1.89 -0.90 10.60
CA ARG A 165 -0.94 -0.29 11.53
C ARG A 165 0.47 -0.41 10.98
N VAL A 166 1.03 0.70 10.51
CA VAL A 166 2.33 0.77 9.81
C VAL A 166 3.38 1.34 10.75
N VAL A 167 4.52 0.66 10.86
CA VAL A 167 5.71 1.12 11.59
C VAL A 167 6.85 1.34 10.60
N TYR A 168 7.50 2.49 10.66
CA TYR A 168 8.64 2.84 9.80
C TYR A 168 9.96 2.50 10.50
N LYS A 169 10.52 1.32 10.23
CA LYS A 169 11.56 0.71 11.07
C LYS A 169 12.94 1.35 10.97
N ASN A 170 13.29 1.91 9.82
CA ASN A 170 14.56 2.61 9.63
C ASN A 170 14.45 4.13 9.82
N VAL A 171 13.33 4.61 10.37
CA VAL A 171 13.11 6.01 10.72
C VAL A 171 13.31 6.19 12.21
N ARG A 172 13.96 7.30 12.62
CA ARG A 172 14.19 7.62 14.04
C ARG A 172 12.86 7.65 14.81
N GLY A 173 12.83 6.91 15.92
CA GLY A 173 11.64 6.81 16.78
C GLY A 173 10.58 5.83 16.28
N GLU A 174 10.81 5.13 15.17
CA GLU A 174 9.89 4.15 14.57
C GLU A 174 8.43 4.63 14.55
N PRO A 175 8.13 5.78 13.91
CA PRO A 175 6.80 6.37 13.97
C PRO A 175 5.74 5.40 13.43
N VAL A 176 4.56 5.46 14.05
CA VAL A 176 3.43 4.59 13.76
C VAL A 176 2.32 5.39 13.10
N PHE A 177 1.75 4.83 12.03
CA PHE A 177 0.59 5.40 11.35
C PHE A 177 -0.51 4.36 11.22
N HIS A 178 -1.75 4.84 11.20
CA HIS A 178 -2.93 4.01 11.03
C HIS A 178 -3.63 4.42 9.74
N ASP A 179 -3.50 3.60 8.71
CA ASP A 179 -4.06 3.84 7.39
C ASP A 179 -5.27 2.92 7.17
N VAL A 180 -6.27 3.40 6.44
CA VAL A 180 -7.40 2.61 5.94
C VAL A 180 -7.36 2.68 4.42
N GLU A 181 -7.24 1.54 3.77
CA GLU A 181 -7.15 1.43 2.30
C GLU A 181 -8.34 0.65 1.76
N VAL A 182 -8.92 1.10 0.66
CA VAL A 182 -9.97 0.38 -0.08
C VAL A 182 -9.51 0.21 -1.51
N GLU A 183 -9.24 -1.02 -1.91
CA GLU A 183 -8.79 -1.36 -3.25
C GLU A 183 -9.93 -1.98 -4.05
N ALA A 184 -10.23 -1.41 -5.22
CA ALA A 184 -11.30 -1.90 -6.09
C ALA A 184 -10.93 -3.24 -6.73
N LEU A 185 -11.89 -4.17 -6.77
CA LEU A 185 -11.80 -5.34 -7.63
C LEU A 185 -12.03 -4.94 -9.08
N ALA A 186 -11.53 -5.76 -10.01
CA ALA A 186 -11.70 -5.53 -11.44
C ALA A 186 -13.17 -5.31 -11.81
N GLY A 187 -13.44 -4.24 -12.56
CA GLY A 187 -14.79 -3.84 -12.96
C GLY A 187 -15.53 -2.94 -11.96
N THR A 188 -14.97 -2.67 -10.78
CA THR A 188 -15.54 -1.71 -9.82
C THR A 188 -15.11 -0.29 -10.16
N GLY A 189 -16.09 0.62 -10.26
CA GLY A 189 -15.87 2.02 -10.61
C GLY A 189 -15.43 2.90 -9.45
N GLU A 190 -15.01 4.11 -9.77
CA GLU A 190 -14.55 5.12 -8.79
C GLU A 190 -15.68 5.57 -7.86
N GLU A 191 -16.89 5.68 -8.38
CA GLU A 191 -18.09 6.06 -7.63
C GLU A 191 -18.33 5.15 -6.42
N VAL A 192 -18.03 3.85 -6.57
CA VAL A 192 -18.13 2.86 -5.49
C VAL A 192 -17.13 3.14 -4.39
N LEU A 193 -15.89 3.45 -4.77
CA LEU A 193 -14.85 3.76 -3.80
C LEU A 193 -15.16 5.06 -3.07
N ARG A 194 -15.60 6.11 -3.77
CA ARG A 194 -15.99 7.39 -3.15
C ARG A 194 -17.16 7.24 -2.17
N GLU A 195 -18.11 6.35 -2.47
CA GLU A 195 -19.17 6.00 -1.53
C GLU A 195 -18.58 5.30 -0.29
N LEU A 196 -17.73 4.28 -0.47
CA LEU A 196 -17.07 3.59 0.64
C LEU A 196 -16.19 4.53 1.49
N GLU A 197 -15.49 5.48 0.86
CA GLU A 197 -14.73 6.54 1.53
C GLU A 197 -15.63 7.33 2.49
N SER A 198 -16.77 7.80 2.00
CA SER A 198 -17.73 8.58 2.79
C SER A 198 -18.29 7.78 3.96
N LEU A 199 -18.67 6.51 3.71
CA LEU A 199 -19.21 5.61 4.73
C LEU A 199 -18.18 5.29 5.82
N LEU A 200 -16.91 5.07 5.45
CA LEU A 200 -15.84 4.81 6.41
C LEU A 200 -15.52 6.05 7.26
N VAL A 201 -15.49 7.24 6.65
CA VAL A 201 -15.31 8.51 7.38
C VAL A 201 -16.42 8.70 8.39
N GLN A 202 -17.68 8.48 7.99
CA GLN A 202 -18.84 8.59 8.88
C GLN A 202 -18.79 7.54 10.01
N ALA A 203 -18.49 6.28 9.67
CA ALA A 203 -18.35 5.21 10.65
C ALA A 203 -17.25 5.50 11.68
N ALA A 204 -16.17 6.16 11.26
CA ALA A 204 -15.08 6.62 12.13
C ALA A 204 -15.38 7.96 12.83
N GLY A 205 -16.63 8.46 12.82
CA GLY A 205 -17.00 9.70 13.49
C GLY A 205 -16.37 10.96 12.89
N GLY A 206 -15.92 10.91 11.62
CA GLY A 206 -15.21 11.99 10.95
C GLY A 206 -13.71 12.03 11.22
N TYR A 207 -13.14 11.04 11.91
CA TYR A 207 -11.73 11.03 12.32
C TYR A 207 -10.76 10.36 11.33
N LEU A 208 -11.25 10.05 10.12
CA LEU A 208 -10.43 9.66 8.98
C LEU A 208 -10.34 10.82 8.00
N LYS A 209 -9.14 11.07 7.46
CA LYS A 209 -8.94 12.04 6.37
C LYS A 209 -8.35 11.39 5.13
N PRO A 210 -8.73 11.82 3.92
CA PRO A 210 -8.10 11.37 2.69
C PRO A 210 -6.58 11.61 2.70
N ALA A 211 -5.82 10.61 2.28
CA ALA A 211 -4.36 10.62 2.34
C ALA A 211 -3.76 10.16 1.00
N GLY A 212 -3.53 11.11 0.09
CA GLY A 212 -2.91 10.83 -1.21
C GLY A 212 -1.41 10.46 -1.16
N GLU A 213 -0.77 10.60 0.01
CA GLU A 213 0.63 10.22 0.24
C GLU A 213 0.76 8.69 0.42
N SER A 214 1.54 8.04 -0.45
CA SER A 214 1.85 6.61 -0.33
C SER A 214 2.74 6.35 0.90
N LYS A 215 2.77 5.09 1.36
CA LYS A 215 3.66 4.69 2.47
C LYS A 215 5.13 5.01 2.15
N LEU A 216 5.57 4.76 0.91
CA LEU A 216 6.92 5.12 0.46
C LEU A 216 7.18 6.63 0.56
N ALA A 217 6.28 7.46 0.01
CA ALA A 217 6.45 8.92 0.04
C ALA A 217 6.52 9.44 1.47
N ARG A 218 5.63 8.94 2.36
CA ARG A 218 5.63 9.28 3.78
C ARG A 218 6.95 8.89 4.45
N GLY A 219 7.44 7.68 4.21
CA GLY A 219 8.69 7.19 4.79
C GLY A 219 9.91 8.00 4.36
N LEU A 220 10.01 8.33 3.07
CA LEU A 220 11.11 9.16 2.57
C LEU A 220 11.08 10.57 3.16
N ARG A 221 9.89 11.17 3.37
CA ARG A 221 9.74 12.45 4.07
C ARG A 221 10.22 12.36 5.52
N LEU A 222 9.87 11.29 6.22
CA LEU A 222 10.31 11.07 7.60
C LEU A 222 11.83 10.85 7.72
N LEU A 223 12.47 10.36 6.66
CA LEU A 223 13.93 10.24 6.56
C LEU A 223 14.62 11.57 6.21
N GLY A 224 13.86 12.62 5.85
CA GLY A 224 14.41 13.88 5.36
C GLY A 224 14.94 13.82 3.92
N GLU A 225 14.53 12.80 3.17
CA GLU A 225 14.92 12.61 1.76
C GLU A 225 14.05 13.44 0.80
N ILE A 226 12.86 13.88 1.23
CA ILE A 226 11.90 14.68 0.45
C ILE A 226 11.28 15.81 1.26
#